data_AF-A0A0G1LKA0-F1
#
_entry.id   AF-A0A0G1LKA0-F1
#
_cell.length_a   1.000
_cell.length_b   1.000
_cell.length_c   1.000
_cell.angle_alpha   90.00
_cell.angle_beta   90.00
_cell.angle_gamma   90.00
#
_symmetry.space_group_name_H-M   'P 1'
#
loop_
_entity.id
_entity.type
_entity.pdbx_description
1 polymer ?
#
loop_
_entity_poly.entity_id
_entity_poly.type
_entity_poly.pdbx_seq_one_letter_code
_entity_poly.pdbx_strand_id
1 'polypeptide(L)'
;MTSKDLKRKFKFYEDKISSLWSKKQRVEALLYMSLLVELFVKEAILTFEKIIEGAAVQHHVNFNPRNLYSREDIENQPLGYLIKILNTYTKDKALIKMLTQFSKTRNKCIHKLLDHEMKDVHKDLKDFNKFYYKLMIKLMQLNVKQMDLVHKSFHHMCDDCFKKMLPRQIKL
;
A
#
# COMPACT_ATOMS: atom_id res chain seq x y z
N MET A 1 -6.27 6.93 -7.58
CA MET A 1 -6.02 5.97 -8.69
C MET A 1 -7.32 5.25 -8.99
N THR A 2 -7.63 4.90 -10.25
CA THR A 2 -8.85 4.10 -10.50
C THR A 2 -8.62 2.63 -10.13
N SER A 3 -9.70 1.89 -9.83
CA SER A 3 -9.63 0.43 -9.62
C SER A 3 -9.02 -0.30 -10.82
N LYS A 4 -9.23 0.21 -12.05
CA LYS A 4 -8.63 -0.33 -13.29
C LYS A 4 -7.12 -0.12 -13.33
N ASP A 5 -6.63 1.06 -12.93
CA ASP A 5 -5.20 1.36 -12.90
C ASP A 5 -4.45 0.50 -11.88
N LEU A 6 -5.02 0.31 -10.69
CA LEU A 6 -4.43 -0.56 -9.66
C LEU A 6 -4.33 -2.00 -10.13
N LYS A 7 -5.37 -2.53 -10.79
CA LYS A 7 -5.35 -3.87 -11.39
C LYS A 7 -4.28 -4.01 -12.46
N ARG A 8 -4.14 -3.01 -13.35
CA ARG A 8 -3.11 -3.00 -14.39
C ARG A 8 -1.71 -3.00 -13.79
N LYS A 9 -1.45 -2.13 -12.81
CA LYS A 9 -0.17 -2.07 -12.10
C LYS A 9 0.12 -3.39 -11.39
N PHE A 10 -0.84 -3.94 -10.64
CA PHE A 10 -0.70 -5.22 -9.97
C PHE A 10 -0.28 -6.32 -10.94
N LYS A 11 -1.01 -6.50 -12.05
CA LYS A 11 -0.68 -7.51 -13.05
C LYS A 11 0.73 -7.33 -13.61
N PHE A 12 1.10 -6.10 -13.97
CA PHE A 12 2.44 -5.80 -14.47
C PHE A 12 3.54 -6.21 -13.47
N TYR A 13 3.41 -5.79 -12.20
CA TYR A 13 4.40 -6.11 -11.18
C TYR A 13 4.44 -7.61 -10.89
N GLU A 14 3.28 -8.26 -10.81
CA GLU A 14 3.17 -9.69 -10.50
C GLU A 14 3.80 -10.57 -11.59
N ASP A 15 3.54 -10.26 -12.87
CA ASP A 15 4.13 -10.96 -14.00
C ASP A 15 5.67 -10.83 -13.98
N LYS A 16 6.18 -9.64 -13.66
CA LYS A 16 7.63 -9.40 -13.51
C LYS A 16 8.22 -10.16 -12.34
N ILE A 17 7.58 -10.11 -11.16
CA ILE A 17 8.03 -10.82 -9.96
C ILE A 17 8.08 -12.33 -10.22
N SER A 18 7.02 -12.89 -10.78
CA SER A 18 6.93 -14.32 -11.12
C SER A 18 8.03 -14.74 -12.11
N SER A 19 8.24 -13.97 -13.18
CA SER A 19 9.31 -14.22 -14.15
C SER A 19 10.69 -14.20 -13.48
N LEU A 20 11.02 -13.14 -12.73
CA LEU A 20 12.32 -12.99 -12.06
C LEU A 20 12.55 -14.09 -11.02
N TRP A 21 11.50 -14.45 -10.27
CA TRP A 21 11.56 -15.51 -9.27
C TRP A 21 11.84 -16.88 -9.91
N SER A 22 11.23 -17.19 -11.05
CA SER A 22 11.48 -18.44 -11.79
C SER A 22 12.93 -18.53 -12.28
N LYS A 23 13.52 -17.40 -12.69
CA LYS A 23 14.91 -17.27 -13.15
C LYS A 23 15.94 -17.18 -12.03
N LYS A 24 15.53 -17.34 -10.77
CA LYS A 24 16.37 -17.17 -9.56
C LYS A 24 16.98 -15.76 -9.42
N GLN A 25 16.45 -14.75 -10.11
CA GLN A 25 16.81 -13.34 -10.00
C GLN A 25 16.11 -12.72 -8.76
N ARG A 26 16.55 -13.18 -7.57
CA ARG A 26 15.87 -12.91 -6.28
C ARG A 26 15.92 -11.45 -5.87
N VAL A 27 17.02 -10.76 -6.18
CA VAL A 27 17.24 -9.37 -5.77
C VAL A 27 16.33 -8.45 -6.56
N GLU A 28 16.30 -8.60 -7.88
CA GLU A 28 15.42 -7.85 -8.76
C GLU A 28 13.96 -8.13 -8.40
N ALA A 29 13.61 -9.39 -8.15
CA ALA A 29 12.27 -9.74 -7.69
C ALA A 29 11.92 -9.02 -6.38
N LEU A 30 12.83 -8.94 -5.41
CA LEU A 30 12.63 -8.21 -4.15
C LEU A 30 12.38 -6.71 -4.38
N LEU A 31 13.07 -6.09 -5.34
CA LEU A 31 12.85 -4.68 -5.70
C LEU A 31 11.43 -4.47 -6.23
N TYR A 32 10.98 -5.32 -7.18
CA TYR A 32 9.62 -5.24 -7.70
C TYR A 32 8.55 -5.57 -6.64
N MET A 33 8.81 -6.56 -5.77
CA MET A 33 7.96 -6.86 -4.61
C MET A 33 7.82 -5.64 -3.70
N SER A 34 8.92 -4.90 -3.48
CA SER A 34 8.93 -3.70 -2.64
C SER A 34 8.08 -2.59 -3.23
N LEU A 35 8.20 -2.34 -4.54
CA LEU A 35 7.37 -1.36 -5.25
C LEU A 35 5.88 -1.71 -5.14
N LEU A 36 5.53 -2.99 -5.27
CA LEU A 36 4.13 -3.41 -5.18
C LEU A 36 3.58 -3.31 -3.76
N VAL A 37 4.34 -3.72 -2.75
CA VAL A 37 3.93 -3.55 -1.33
C VAL A 37 3.74 -2.07 -1.00
N GLU A 38 4.69 -1.21 -1.39
CA GLU A 38 4.58 0.22 -1.17
C GLU A 38 3.35 0.82 -1.85
N LEU A 39 3.07 0.43 -3.11
CA LEU A 39 1.87 0.86 -3.82
C LEU A 39 0.59 0.52 -3.04
N PHE A 40 0.46 -0.72 -2.56
CA PHE A 40 -0.73 -1.16 -1.82
C PHE A 40 -0.86 -0.50 -0.44
N VAL A 41 0.25 -0.22 0.24
CA VAL A 41 0.23 0.49 1.53
C VAL A 41 -0.18 1.96 1.32
N LYS A 42 0.37 2.64 0.30
CA LYS A 42 0.01 4.02 -0.05
C LYS A 42 -1.48 4.14 -0.37
N GLU A 43 -2.00 3.25 -1.22
CA GLU A 43 -3.43 3.25 -1.57
C GLU A 43 -4.31 2.92 -0.36
N ALA A 44 -3.89 2.02 0.53
CA ALA A 44 -4.62 1.73 1.76
C ALA A 44 -4.71 2.94 2.70
N ILE A 45 -3.62 3.72 2.85
CA ILE A 45 -3.61 4.95 3.63
C ILE A 45 -4.57 5.97 3.01
N LEU A 46 -4.40 6.28 1.73
CA LEU A 46 -5.25 7.26 1.04
C LEU A 46 -6.74 6.86 1.06
N THR A 47 -7.03 5.57 1.02
CA THR A 47 -8.41 5.09 1.14
C THR A 47 -8.96 5.29 2.56
N PHE A 48 -8.16 5.11 3.61
CA PHE A 48 -8.57 5.45 4.98
C PHE A 48 -8.86 6.96 5.14
N GLU A 49 -7.98 7.83 4.62
CA GLU A 49 -8.21 9.28 4.65
C GLU A 49 -9.57 9.63 4.03
N LYS A 50 -9.88 9.03 2.88
CA LYS A 50 -11.16 9.22 2.18
C LYS A 50 -12.36 8.72 2.97
N ILE A 51 -12.23 7.59 3.67
CA ILE A 51 -13.29 7.07 4.55
C ILE A 51 -13.55 8.04 5.71
N ILE A 52 -12.48 8.56 6.33
CA ILE A 52 -12.57 9.51 7.44
C ILE A 52 -13.23 10.80 7.00
N GLU A 53 -12.80 11.36 5.86
CA GLU A 53 -13.42 12.55 5.27
C GLU A 53 -14.90 12.33 5.00
N GLY A 54 -15.26 11.22 4.35
CA GLY A 54 -16.67 10.87 4.07
C GLY A 54 -17.50 10.76 5.35
N ALA A 55 -17.00 10.07 6.37
CA ALA A 55 -17.69 9.93 7.65
C ALA A 55 -17.86 11.29 8.36
N ALA A 56 -16.82 12.13 8.38
CA ALA A 56 -16.89 13.45 9.00
C ALA A 56 -17.97 14.34 8.36
N VAL A 57 -18.05 14.31 7.02
CA VAL A 57 -19.08 15.00 6.25
C VAL A 57 -20.48 14.47 6.59
N GLN A 58 -20.67 13.15 6.56
CA GLN A 58 -21.96 12.53 6.84
C GLN A 58 -22.48 12.84 8.25
N HIS A 59 -21.58 12.98 9.22
CA HIS A 59 -21.93 13.21 10.62
C HIS A 59 -21.85 14.69 11.04
N HIS A 60 -21.68 15.62 10.09
CA HIS A 60 -21.58 17.06 10.37
C HIS A 60 -20.52 17.41 11.44
N VAL A 61 -19.42 16.65 11.49
CA VAL A 61 -18.33 16.90 12.41
C VAL A 61 -17.45 18.01 11.85
N ASN A 62 -17.14 19.01 12.68
CA ASN A 62 -16.13 20.03 12.34
C ASN A 62 -14.77 19.36 12.17
N PHE A 63 -14.41 19.12 10.92
CA PHE A 63 -13.23 18.39 10.51
C PHE A 63 -12.38 19.27 9.61
N ASN A 64 -11.07 19.34 9.88
CA ASN A 64 -10.13 20.07 9.03
C ASN A 64 -9.37 19.08 8.13
N PRO A 65 -9.66 19.02 6.82
CA PRO A 65 -9.01 18.10 5.89
C PRO A 65 -7.50 18.31 5.75
N ARG A 66 -6.97 19.48 6.17
CA ARG A 66 -5.53 19.74 6.21
C ARG A 66 -4.77 18.82 7.18
N ASN A 67 -5.48 18.12 8.06
CA ASN A 67 -4.90 17.15 8.98
C ASN A 67 -4.79 15.75 8.35
N LEU A 68 -5.40 15.51 7.18
CA LEU A 68 -5.24 14.27 6.42
C LEU A 68 -3.99 14.37 5.56
N TYR A 69 -3.33 13.23 5.34
CA TYR A 69 -2.21 13.18 4.41
C TYR A 69 -2.70 13.34 2.97
N SER A 70 -2.12 14.27 2.21
CA SER A 70 -2.34 14.36 0.77
C SER A 70 -1.61 13.22 0.03
N ARG A 71 -1.97 13.01 -1.25
CA ARG A 71 -1.21 12.07 -2.10
C ARG A 71 0.27 12.45 -2.17
N GLU A 72 0.58 13.73 -2.32
CA GLU A 72 1.95 14.23 -2.39
C GLU A 72 2.72 13.94 -1.10
N ASP A 73 2.06 14.09 0.07
CA ASP A 73 2.66 13.78 1.37
C ASP A 73 3.04 12.31 1.53
N ILE A 74 2.31 11.40 0.87
CA ILE A 74 2.46 9.94 0.95
C ILE A 74 3.39 9.39 -0.14
N GLU A 75 3.39 9.98 -1.32
CA GLU A 75 3.99 9.40 -2.52
C GLU A 75 5.51 9.25 -2.41
N ASN A 76 6.17 10.18 -1.72
CA ASN A 76 7.62 10.19 -1.56
C ASN A 76 8.12 9.57 -0.25
N GLN A 77 7.22 9.00 0.56
CA GLN A 77 7.59 8.48 1.87
C GLN A 77 8.14 7.05 1.78
N PRO A 78 9.17 6.71 2.59
CA PRO A 78 9.70 5.37 2.65
C PRO A 78 8.71 4.42 3.34
N LEU A 79 8.74 3.14 2.96
CA LEU A 79 7.86 2.10 3.52
C LEU A 79 7.84 2.09 5.07
N GLY A 80 8.97 2.31 5.73
CA GLY A 80 9.01 2.35 7.20
C GLY A 80 8.14 3.44 7.81
N TYR A 81 8.06 4.61 7.17
CA TYR A 81 7.19 5.71 7.58
C TYR A 81 5.72 5.41 7.25
N LEU A 82 5.47 4.87 6.05
CA LEU A 82 4.14 4.45 5.63
C LEU A 82 3.53 3.40 6.57
N ILE A 83 4.33 2.46 7.09
CA ILE A 83 3.88 1.48 8.08
C ILE A 83 3.44 2.16 9.38
N LYS A 84 4.18 3.20 9.84
CA LYS A 84 3.81 3.96 11.03
C LYS A 84 2.46 4.64 10.84
N ILE A 85 2.25 5.28 9.69
CA ILE A 85 0.96 5.90 9.35
C ILE A 85 -0.13 4.82 9.30
N LEU A 86 0.05 3.74 8.53
CA LEU A 86 -0.98 2.71 8.41
C LEU A 86 -1.38 2.10 9.77
N ASN A 87 -0.43 1.98 10.71
CA ASN A 87 -0.68 1.48 12.07
C ASN A 87 -1.58 2.40 12.92
N THR A 88 -1.73 3.69 12.58
CA THR A 88 -2.72 4.57 13.22
C THR A 88 -4.15 4.24 12.77
N TYR A 89 -4.31 3.77 11.53
CA TYR A 89 -5.61 3.48 10.94
C TYR A 89 -6.11 2.04 11.15
N THR A 90 -5.21 1.05 11.08
CA THR A 90 -5.61 -0.36 11.13
C THR A 90 -5.40 -1.01 12.50
N LYS A 91 -6.40 -1.79 12.92
CA LYS A 91 -6.31 -2.67 14.10
C LYS A 91 -5.61 -4.01 13.80
N ASP A 92 -5.34 -4.35 12.53
CA ASP A 92 -4.66 -5.61 12.17
C ASP A 92 -3.16 -5.55 12.51
N LYS A 93 -2.83 -5.85 13.77
CA LYS A 93 -1.44 -5.91 14.26
C LYS A 93 -0.62 -7.00 13.57
N ALA A 94 -1.25 -8.06 13.06
CA ALA A 94 -0.55 -9.10 12.32
C ALA A 94 -0.07 -8.59 10.96
N LEU A 95 -0.89 -7.81 10.24
CA LEU A 95 -0.49 -7.14 9.00
C LEU A 95 0.68 -6.19 9.25
N ILE A 96 0.61 -5.34 10.28
CA ILE A 96 1.69 -4.40 10.63
C ILE A 96 3.00 -5.13 10.95
N LYS A 97 2.93 -6.23 11.69
CA LYS A 97 4.09 -7.09 11.99
C LYS A 97 4.70 -7.67 10.70
N MET A 98 3.87 -8.15 9.78
CA MET A 98 4.34 -8.66 8.49
C MET A 98 4.97 -7.56 7.63
N LEU A 99 4.37 -6.37 7.56
CA LEU A 99 4.97 -5.24 6.84
C LEU A 99 6.32 -4.83 7.42
N THR A 100 6.44 -4.81 8.75
CA THR A 100 7.69 -4.48 9.43
C THR A 100 8.76 -5.55 9.16
N GLN A 101 8.38 -6.84 9.20
CA GLN A 101 9.28 -7.93 8.83
C GLN A 101 9.73 -7.81 7.37
N PHE A 102 8.80 -7.54 6.44
CA PHE A 102 9.12 -7.32 5.03
C PHE A 102 10.12 -6.17 4.87
N SER A 103 9.87 -5.01 5.49
CA SER A 103 10.75 -3.85 5.42
C SER A 103 12.14 -4.13 6.00
N LYS A 104 12.22 -4.87 7.12
CA LYS A 104 13.51 -5.29 7.72
C LYS A 104 14.27 -6.23 6.79
N THR A 105 13.63 -7.25 6.23
CA THR A 105 14.26 -8.18 5.29
C THR A 105 14.75 -7.45 4.05
N ARG A 106 13.91 -6.57 3.47
CA ARG A 106 14.29 -5.75 2.32
C ARG A 106 15.54 -4.92 2.61
N ASN A 107 15.55 -4.19 3.72
CA ASN A 107 16.68 -3.34 4.09
C ASN A 107 17.94 -4.18 4.33
N LYS A 108 17.83 -5.32 5.04
CA LYS A 108 18.94 -6.26 5.22
C LYS A 108 19.52 -6.71 3.89
N CYS A 109 18.67 -7.08 2.94
CA CYS A 109 19.13 -7.47 1.61
C CYS A 109 19.79 -6.30 0.88
N ILE A 110 19.19 -5.12 0.84
CA ILE A 110 19.77 -3.92 0.17
C ILE A 110 21.14 -3.58 0.74
N HIS A 111 21.31 -3.55 2.07
CA HIS A 111 22.62 -3.28 2.68
C HIS A 111 23.67 -4.31 2.25
N LYS A 112 23.33 -5.61 2.26
CA LYS A 112 24.23 -6.65 1.74
C LYS A 112 24.58 -6.50 0.25
N LEU A 113 23.69 -5.93 -0.57
CA LEU A 113 24.03 -5.59 -1.96
C LEU A 113 25.12 -4.52 -2.02
N LEU A 114 24.99 -3.49 -1.18
CA LEU A 114 25.92 -2.36 -1.10
C LEU A 114 27.27 -2.78 -0.50
N ASP A 115 27.25 -3.72 0.43
CA ASP A 115 28.45 -4.27 1.07
C ASP A 115 29.12 -5.39 0.24
N HIS A 116 28.62 -5.67 -0.98
CA HIS A 116 29.09 -6.74 -1.87
C HIS A 116 29.00 -8.17 -1.31
N GLU A 117 28.17 -8.41 -0.29
CA GLU A 117 27.96 -9.70 0.39
C GLU A 117 26.83 -10.54 -0.26
N MET A 118 26.87 -10.69 -1.58
CA MET A 118 25.76 -11.24 -2.38
C MET A 118 25.42 -12.72 -2.08
N LYS A 119 26.40 -13.50 -1.58
CA LYS A 119 26.23 -14.95 -1.33
C LYS A 119 25.14 -15.22 -0.28
N ASP A 120 24.96 -14.34 0.69
CA ASP A 120 24.01 -14.54 1.77
C ASP A 120 22.58 -14.06 1.43
N VAL A 121 22.42 -13.21 0.42
CA VAL A 121 21.12 -12.66 0.02
C VAL A 121 20.21 -13.76 -0.54
N HIS A 122 20.76 -14.69 -1.32
CA HIS A 122 19.99 -15.82 -1.83
C HIS A 122 19.46 -16.74 -0.72
N LYS A 123 20.24 -16.93 0.35
CA LYS A 123 19.84 -17.72 1.52
C LYS A 123 18.75 -17.01 2.32
N ASP A 124 18.91 -15.70 2.55
CA ASP A 124 17.93 -14.88 3.25
C ASP A 124 16.58 -14.79 2.51
N LEU A 125 16.59 -14.88 1.17
CA LEU A 125 15.39 -14.84 0.33
C LEU A 125 14.82 -16.22 0.00
N LYS A 126 15.39 -17.30 0.55
CA LYS A 126 14.84 -18.65 0.40
C LYS A 126 13.44 -18.69 1.00
N ASP A 127 12.46 -19.15 0.22
CA ASP A 127 11.04 -19.23 0.58
C ASP A 127 10.36 -17.89 0.94
N PHE A 128 11.04 -16.76 0.72
CA PHE A 128 10.51 -15.43 1.01
C PHE A 128 9.28 -15.09 0.15
N ASN A 129 9.15 -15.68 -1.05
CA ASN A 129 7.94 -15.54 -1.88
C ASN A 129 6.68 -15.99 -1.15
N LYS A 130 6.72 -17.10 -0.38
CA LYS A 130 5.55 -17.60 0.34
C LYS A 130 5.10 -16.60 1.40
N PHE A 131 6.05 -15.97 2.09
CA PHE A 131 5.77 -14.89 3.01
C PHE A 131 5.22 -13.65 2.29
N TYR A 132 5.85 -13.24 1.20
CA TYR A 132 5.42 -12.11 0.36
C TYR A 132 3.97 -12.27 -0.12
N TYR A 133 3.60 -13.43 -0.69
CA TYR A 133 2.24 -13.64 -1.17
C TYR A 133 1.21 -13.63 -0.04
N LYS A 134 1.56 -14.16 1.14
CA LYS A 134 0.69 -14.03 2.33
C LYS A 134 0.49 -12.57 2.74
N LEU A 135 1.55 -11.75 2.67
CA LEU A 135 1.46 -10.32 2.94
C LEU A 135 0.56 -9.62 1.90
N MET A 136 0.77 -9.90 0.62
CA MET A 136 -0.03 -9.33 -0.46
C MET A 136 -1.51 -9.68 -0.35
N ILE A 137 -1.84 -10.93 -0.06
CA ILE A 137 -3.24 -11.35 0.17
C ILE A 137 -3.88 -10.54 1.30
N LYS A 138 -3.18 -10.34 2.42
CA LYS A 138 -3.70 -9.51 3.53
C LYS A 138 -3.89 -8.05 3.13
N LEU A 139 -2.95 -7.47 2.38
CA LEU A 139 -3.06 -6.10 1.87
C LEU A 139 -4.24 -5.96 0.89
N MET A 140 -4.44 -6.94 0.01
CA MET A 140 -5.57 -6.95 -0.92
C MET A 140 -6.90 -7.07 -0.16
N GLN A 141 -6.99 -7.96 0.83
CA GLN A 141 -8.17 -8.10 1.69
C GLN A 141 -8.49 -6.80 2.45
N LEU A 142 -7.47 -6.08 2.95
CA LEU A 142 -7.65 -4.77 3.56
C LEU A 142 -8.25 -3.78 2.55
N ASN A 143 -7.66 -3.66 1.36
CA ASN A 143 -8.14 -2.75 0.33
C ASN A 143 -9.59 -3.05 -0.11
N VAL A 144 -9.96 -4.33 -0.25
CA VAL A 144 -11.34 -4.72 -0.56
C VAL A 144 -12.30 -4.23 0.53
N LYS A 145 -12.00 -4.52 1.81
CA LYS A 145 -12.83 -4.06 2.94
C LYS A 145 -12.97 -2.54 2.99
N GLN A 146 -11.90 -1.82 2.68
CA GLN A 146 -11.93 -0.35 2.65
C GLN A 146 -12.80 0.18 1.50
N MET A 147 -12.71 -0.41 0.31
CA MET A 147 -13.55 -0.01 -0.82
C MET A 147 -15.04 -0.25 -0.53
N ASP A 148 -15.39 -1.34 0.13
CA ASP A 148 -16.77 -1.58 0.58
C ASP A 148 -17.26 -0.49 1.55
N LEU A 149 -16.38 0.00 2.44
CA LEU A 149 -16.69 1.09 3.35
C LEU A 149 -16.84 2.42 2.61
N VAL A 150 -15.95 2.73 1.66
CA VAL A 150 -16.09 3.91 0.80
C VAL A 150 -17.44 3.89 0.09
N HIS A 151 -17.81 2.76 -0.52
CA HIS A 151 -19.10 2.64 -1.21
C HIS A 151 -20.28 2.93 -0.27
N LYS A 152 -20.24 2.45 0.98
CA LYS A 152 -21.27 2.75 1.99
C LYS A 152 -21.26 4.22 2.43
N SER A 153 -20.10 4.80 2.70
CA SER A 153 -19.93 6.19 3.13
C SER A 153 -20.30 7.23 2.08
N PHE A 154 -20.45 6.84 0.81
CA PHE A 154 -20.85 7.75 -0.25
C PHE A 154 -22.15 7.34 -0.96
N HIS A 155 -22.82 6.26 -0.53
CA HIS A 155 -24.06 5.77 -1.15
C HIS A 155 -25.25 6.73 -1.05
N HIS A 156 -25.22 7.62 -0.04
CA HIS A 156 -26.31 8.59 0.23
C HIS A 156 -26.02 10.01 -0.28
N MET A 157 -24.85 10.24 -0.89
CA MET A 157 -24.51 11.54 -1.46
C MET A 157 -24.87 11.53 -2.95
N CYS A 158 -25.67 12.51 -3.42
CA CYS A 158 -25.92 12.63 -4.85
C CYS A 158 -24.61 12.91 -5.60
N ASP A 159 -24.51 12.46 -6.86
CA ASP A 159 -23.28 12.57 -7.66
C ASP A 159 -22.74 14.02 -7.75
N ASP A 160 -23.62 15.02 -7.69
CA ASP A 160 -23.26 16.42 -7.72
C ASP A 160 -22.65 16.92 -6.41
N CYS A 161 -23.11 16.42 -5.26
CA CYS A 161 -22.48 16.66 -3.96
C CYS A 161 -21.10 15.98 -3.87
N PHE A 162 -20.99 14.77 -4.43
CA PHE A 162 -19.73 14.03 -4.48
C PHE A 162 -18.68 14.73 -5.35
N LYS A 163 -19.05 15.20 -6.55
CA LYS A 163 -18.17 15.96 -7.45
C LYS A 163 -17.73 17.31 -6.87
N LYS A 164 -18.59 17.99 -6.10
CA LYS A 164 -18.27 19.26 -5.43
C LYS A 164 -17.34 19.12 -4.23
N MET A 165 -17.21 17.93 -3.63
CA MET A 165 -16.26 17.65 -2.54
C MET A 165 -14.88 17.16 -3.03
N LEU A 166 -14.81 16.65 -4.26
CA LEU A 166 -13.55 16.23 -4.90
C LEU A 166 -12.61 17.34 -5.44
N PRO A 167 -12.89 18.66 -5.48
CA PRO A 167 -12.11 19.58 -6.29
C PRO A 167 -10.73 19.93 -5.73
N ARG A 168 -10.27 19.29 -4.64
CA ARG A 168 -8.94 19.57 -4.07
C ARG A 168 -7.90 18.46 -4.19
N GLN A 169 -8.21 17.27 -4.72
CA GLN A 169 -7.19 16.22 -4.84
C GLN A 169 -7.11 15.49 -6.19
N ILE A 170 -7.84 15.95 -7.22
CA ILE A 170 -7.69 15.38 -8.57
C ILE A 170 -7.67 16.51 -9.60
N LYS A 171 -6.47 17.02 -9.91
CA LYS A 171 -6.18 17.35 -11.30
C LYS A 171 -5.93 16.01 -12.00
N LEU A 172 -6.89 15.60 -12.84
CA LEU A 172 -6.82 14.43 -13.72
C LEU A 172 -5.72 14.62 -14.75
#